data_AF-A0A1J3ZTV6-F1
#
_entry.id   AF-A0A1J3ZTV6-F1
#
_cell.length_a   1.000
_cell.length_b   1.000
_cell.length_c   1.000
_cell.angle_alpha   90.00
_cell.angle_beta   90.00
_cell.angle_gamma   90.00
#
_symmetry.space_group_name_H-M   'P 1'
#
loop_
_entity.id
_entity.type
_entity.pdbx_description
1 polymer ?
#
loop_
_entity_poly.entity_id
_entity_poly.type
_entity_poly.pdbx_seq_one_letter_code
_entity_poly.pdbx_strand_id
1 'polypeptide(L)'
;MIESYKLFWQNYFKLEGRSRRRDFWWPFLINTILSGIIGVIIFSLSRLFPHSDMIYNIIEVMINLVILIGTYTAAVRRFHDIGKSMVIPSIFLVISLLGIYNNLFSNNQTSQLSLQTQNQVLNGILSVVAIILSLFIIVICIMSLVYSVRDSQKGTNQYGPNPKGE
;
A
#
# COMPACT_ATOMS: atom_id res chain seq x y z
N MET A 1 14.38 -16.17 -1.92
CA MET A 1 13.32 -15.44 -2.65
C MET A 1 12.01 -16.22 -2.61
N ILE A 2 11.93 -17.40 -3.25
CA ILE A 2 10.71 -18.21 -3.32
C ILE A 2 10.19 -18.59 -1.93
N GLU A 3 11.07 -18.98 -1.01
CA GLU A 3 10.69 -19.27 0.38
C GLU A 3 10.03 -18.07 1.08
N SER A 4 10.57 -16.86 0.89
CA SER A 4 10.01 -15.63 1.45
C SER A 4 8.63 -15.31 0.86
N TYR A 5 8.43 -15.57 -0.43
CA TYR A 5 7.12 -15.39 -1.07
C TYR A 5 6.11 -16.46 -0.62
N LYS A 6 6.54 -17.71 -0.44
CA LYS A 6 5.72 -18.76 0.18
C LYS A 6 5.33 -18.37 1.62
N LEU A 7 6.29 -17.86 2.39
CA LEU A 7 6.06 -17.42 3.77
C LEU A 7 5.07 -16.26 3.86
N PHE A 8 5.09 -15.35 2.87
CA PHE A 8 4.13 -14.25 2.74
C PHE A 8 2.69 -14.78 2.66
N TRP A 9 2.42 -15.73 1.75
CA TRP A 9 1.09 -16.34 1.62
C TRP A 9 0.69 -17.18 2.83
N GLN A 10 1.63 -17.90 3.44
CA GLN A 10 1.36 -18.69 4.65
C GLN A 10 0.99 -17.82 5.86
N ASN A 11 1.50 -16.60 5.93
CA ASN A 11 1.27 -15.66 7.03
C ASN A 11 0.36 -14.50 6.64
N TYR A 12 -0.41 -14.64 5.57
CA TYR A 12 -1.12 -13.54 4.92
C TYR A 12 -2.07 -12.77 5.87
N PHE A 13 -2.73 -13.45 6.81
CA PHE A 13 -3.60 -12.85 7.85
C PHE A 13 -2.97 -12.82 9.25
N LYS A 14 -1.72 -13.26 9.41
CA LYS A 14 -1.09 -13.39 10.73
C LYS A 14 -0.31 -12.12 11.08
N LEU A 15 -0.94 -11.22 11.82
CA LEU A 15 -0.35 -9.94 12.28
C LEU A 15 0.68 -10.11 13.41
N GLU A 16 0.61 -11.23 14.13
CA GLU A 16 1.53 -11.54 15.20
C GLU A 16 2.88 -12.09 14.72
N GLY A 17 3.92 -11.80 15.49
CA GLY A 17 5.28 -12.23 15.21
C GLY A 17 6.12 -11.20 14.47
N ARG A 18 7.28 -11.65 14.02
CA ARG A 18 8.33 -10.82 13.42
C ARG A 18 8.68 -11.32 12.03
N SER A 19 9.10 -10.41 11.16
CA SER A 19 9.58 -10.72 9.81
C SER A 19 10.95 -10.10 9.57
N ARG A 20 11.89 -10.91 9.05
CA ARG A 20 13.21 -10.42 8.65
C ARG A 20 13.08 -9.50 7.44
N ARG A 21 14.08 -8.63 7.22
CA ARG A 21 14.17 -7.75 6.04
C ARG A 21 13.90 -8.47 4.72
N ARG A 22 14.56 -9.63 4.53
CA ARG A 22 14.46 -10.44 3.32
C ARG A 22 13.03 -10.93 3.07
N ASP A 23 12.32 -11.28 4.14
CA ASP A 23 10.96 -11.81 4.07
C ASP A 23 9.91 -10.70 3.85
N PHE A 24 10.30 -9.45 4.05
CA PHE A 24 9.50 -8.27 3.69
C PHE A 24 9.78 -7.79 2.25
N TRP A 25 11.05 -7.58 1.89
CA TRP A 25 11.42 -6.95 0.61
C TRP A 25 11.17 -7.83 -0.61
N TRP A 26 11.38 -9.15 -0.53
CA TRP A 26 11.12 -10.01 -1.69
C TRP A 26 9.63 -10.04 -2.09
N PRO A 27 8.68 -10.30 -1.17
CA PRO A 27 7.26 -10.24 -1.52
C PRO A 27 6.82 -8.85 -1.96
N PHE A 28 7.35 -7.78 -1.33
CA PHE A 28 7.06 -6.42 -1.74
C PHE A 28 7.45 -6.18 -3.21
N LEU A 29 8.70 -6.48 -3.59
CA LEU A 29 9.20 -6.29 -4.95
C LEU A 29 8.45 -7.16 -5.98
N ILE A 30 8.19 -8.42 -5.65
CA ILE A 30 7.43 -9.33 -6.53
C ILE A 30 6.02 -8.78 -6.76
N ASN A 31 5.32 -8.37 -5.71
CA ASN A 31 3.97 -7.82 -5.82
C ASN A 31 3.97 -6.49 -6.59
N THR A 32 4.97 -5.63 -6.43
CA THR A 32 5.10 -4.39 -7.21
C THR A 32 5.27 -4.67 -8.69
N ILE A 33 6.14 -5.62 -9.05
CA ILE A 33 6.37 -6.02 -10.45
C ILE A 33 5.09 -6.64 -11.05
N LEU A 34 4.45 -7.57 -10.33
CA LEU A 34 3.22 -8.21 -10.76
C LEU A 34 2.09 -7.18 -10.97
N SER A 35 1.94 -6.23 -10.04
CA SER A 35 0.94 -5.16 -10.16
C SER A 35 1.21 -4.29 -11.39
N GLY A 36 2.48 -3.96 -11.67
CA GLY A 36 2.86 -3.20 -12.86
C GLY A 36 2.55 -3.94 -14.16
N ILE A 37 2.85 -5.24 -14.23
CA ILE A 37 2.54 -6.08 -15.40
C ILE A 37 1.02 -6.16 -15.61
N ILE A 38 0.27 -6.43 -14.54
CA ILE A 38 -1.20 -6.50 -14.58
C ILE A 38 -1.79 -5.16 -15.02
N GLY A 39 -1.28 -4.04 -14.50
CA GLY A 39 -1.70 -2.70 -14.89
C GLY A 39 -1.50 -2.42 -16.38
N VAL A 40 -0.33 -2.77 -16.93
CA VAL A 40 -0.06 -2.63 -18.38
C VAL A 40 -0.99 -3.50 -19.21
N ILE A 41 -1.26 -4.73 -18.77
CA ILE A 41 -2.18 -5.65 -19.45
C ILE A 41 -3.60 -5.06 -19.44
N ILE A 42 -4.13 -4.67 -18.28
CA ILE A 42 -5.47 -4.10 -18.14
C ILE A 42 -5.61 -2.83 -18.99
N PHE A 43 -4.61 -1.94 -18.93
CA PHE A 43 -4.56 -0.72 -19.76
C PHE A 43 -4.56 -1.04 -21.27
N SER A 44 -3.84 -2.07 -21.69
CA SER A 44 -3.80 -2.46 -23.10
C SER A 44 -5.13 -3.07 -23.54
N LEU A 45 -5.75 -3.91 -22.71
CA LEU A 45 -7.04 -4.52 -23.00
C LEU A 45 -8.18 -3.49 -23.06
N SER A 46 -8.19 -2.50 -22.17
CA SER A 46 -9.23 -1.45 -22.19
C SER A 46 -9.18 -0.61 -23.47
N ARG A 47 -8.00 -0.45 -24.09
CA ARG A 47 -7.87 0.20 -25.41
C ARG A 47 -8.41 -0.65 -26.55
N LEU A 48 -8.31 -1.97 -26.45
CA LEU A 48 -8.77 -2.90 -27.48
C LEU A 48 -10.27 -3.20 -27.38
N PHE A 49 -10.83 -3.23 -26.16
CA PHE A 49 -12.24 -3.50 -25.89
C PHE A 49 -12.85 -2.45 -24.96
N PRO A 50 -13.23 -1.27 -25.47
CA PRO A 50 -13.68 -0.13 -24.65
C PRO A 50 -15.02 -0.35 -23.93
N HIS A 51 -15.78 -1.37 -24.32
CA HIS A 51 -17.13 -1.61 -23.79
C HIS A 51 -17.13 -2.37 -22.45
N SER A 52 -15.97 -2.86 -21.98
CA SER A 52 -15.85 -3.68 -20.77
C SER A 52 -15.09 -2.98 -19.62
N ASP A 53 -15.00 -1.65 -19.63
CA ASP A 53 -14.28 -0.86 -18.62
C ASP A 53 -14.69 -1.17 -17.18
N MET A 54 -15.98 -1.41 -16.93
CA MET A 54 -16.46 -1.79 -15.60
C MET A 54 -15.85 -3.10 -15.10
N ILE A 55 -15.70 -4.10 -15.98
CA ILE A 55 -15.13 -5.41 -15.62
C ILE A 55 -13.65 -5.25 -15.29
N TYR A 56 -12.92 -4.48 -16.10
CA TYR A 56 -11.50 -4.19 -15.86
C TYR A 56 -11.27 -3.49 -14.52
N ASN A 57 -12.08 -2.47 -14.21
CA ASN A 57 -12.00 -1.76 -12.93
C ASN A 57 -12.27 -2.67 -11.73
N ILE A 58 -13.28 -3.56 -11.81
CA ILE A 58 -13.59 -4.51 -10.72
C ILE A 58 -12.42 -5.47 -10.50
N ILE A 59 -11.86 -6.03 -11.58
CA ILE A 59 -10.70 -6.95 -11.50
C ILE A 59 -9.51 -6.24 -10.88
N GLU A 60 -9.20 -5.03 -11.33
CA GLU A 60 -8.10 -4.23 -10.81
C GLU A 60 -8.25 -3.96 -9.31
N VAL A 61 -9.44 -3.58 -8.86
CA VAL A 61 -9.72 -3.32 -7.44
C VAL A 61 -9.59 -4.59 -6.61
N MET A 62 -10.10 -5.73 -7.09
CA MET A 62 -9.96 -7.01 -6.40
C MET A 62 -8.48 -7.39 -6.22
N ILE A 63 -7.69 -7.27 -7.28
CA ILE A 63 -6.24 -7.59 -7.24
C ILE A 63 -5.52 -6.66 -6.27
N ASN A 64 -5.78 -5.35 -6.35
CA ASN A 64 -5.16 -4.37 -5.46
C ASN A 64 -5.53 -4.62 -3.99
N LEU A 65 -6.77 -5.00 -3.68
CA LEU A 65 -7.18 -5.34 -2.30
C LEU A 65 -6.45 -6.57 -1.76
N VAL A 66 -6.30 -7.63 -2.57
CA VAL A 66 -5.55 -8.83 -2.18
C VAL A 66 -4.09 -8.46 -1.90
N ILE A 67 -3.44 -7.72 -2.79
CA ILE A 67 -2.05 -7.32 -2.60
C ILE A 67 -1.92 -6.39 -1.37
N LEU A 68 -2.87 -5.47 -1.17
CA LEU A 68 -2.89 -4.52 -0.06
C LEU A 68 -2.93 -5.23 1.30
N ILE A 69 -3.82 -6.21 1.47
CA ILE A 69 -3.95 -6.93 2.75
C ILE A 69 -2.65 -7.67 3.08
N GLY A 70 -2.09 -8.41 2.11
CA GLY A 70 -0.86 -9.16 2.35
C GLY A 70 0.34 -8.24 2.63
N THR A 71 0.49 -7.16 1.87
CA THR A 71 1.57 -6.18 2.08
C THR A 71 1.43 -5.45 3.41
N TYR A 72 0.21 -5.13 3.85
CA TYR A 72 -0.06 -4.61 5.17
C TYR A 72 0.39 -5.58 6.28
N THR A 73 -0.01 -6.85 6.21
CA THR A 73 0.38 -7.85 7.21
C THR A 73 1.91 -8.01 7.27
N ALA A 74 2.58 -8.05 6.13
CA ALA A 74 4.04 -8.11 6.07
C ALA A 74 4.71 -6.86 6.67
N ALA A 75 4.15 -5.67 6.40
CA ALA A 75 4.64 -4.41 6.95
C ALA A 75 4.46 -4.34 8.48
N VAL A 76 3.32 -4.76 9.02
CA VAL A 76 3.08 -4.82 10.47
C VAL A 76 4.13 -5.68 11.17
N ARG A 77 4.36 -6.91 10.68
CA ARG A 77 5.37 -7.81 11.25
C ARG A 77 6.79 -7.28 11.12
N ARG A 78 7.06 -6.48 10.08
CA ARG A 78 8.35 -5.83 9.87
C ARG A 78 8.57 -4.71 10.87
N PHE A 79 7.54 -3.93 11.18
CA PHE A 79 7.59 -2.89 12.20
C PHE A 79 7.71 -3.49 13.61
N HIS A 80 7.01 -4.59 13.86
CA HIS A 80 7.19 -5.37 15.09
C HIS A 80 8.62 -5.88 15.25
N ASP A 81 9.32 -6.23 14.18
CA ASP A 81 10.70 -6.71 14.22
C ASP A 81 11.72 -5.64 14.70
N ILE A 82 11.39 -4.37 14.56
CA ILE A 82 12.19 -3.23 15.05
C ILE A 82 11.63 -2.61 16.34
N GLY A 83 10.66 -3.27 16.98
CA GLY A 83 10.03 -2.80 18.21
C GLY A 83 9.09 -1.59 18.03
N LYS A 84 8.59 -1.36 16.81
CA LYS A 84 7.63 -0.29 16.51
C LYS A 84 6.21 -0.85 16.41
N SER A 85 5.23 0.01 16.68
CA SER A 85 3.81 -0.34 16.58
C SER A 85 3.32 -0.38 15.13
N MET A 86 2.12 -0.92 14.94
CA MET A 86 1.43 -1.00 13.65
C MET A 86 0.94 0.35 13.09
N VAL A 87 1.09 1.47 13.82
CA VAL A 87 0.48 2.77 13.47
C VAL A 87 0.87 3.24 12.07
N ILE A 88 2.16 3.21 11.73
CA ILE A 88 2.65 3.65 10.41
C ILE A 88 2.09 2.74 9.30
N PRO A 89 2.22 1.39 9.37
CA PRO A 89 1.54 0.50 8.43
C PRO A 89 0.03 0.74 8.30
N SER A 90 -0.68 1.03 9.39
CA SER A 90 -2.12 1.31 9.36
C SER A 90 -2.45 2.63 8.68
N ILE A 91 -1.62 3.67 8.84
CA ILE A 91 -1.77 4.93 8.08
C ILE A 91 -1.65 4.65 6.57
N PHE A 92 -0.67 3.84 6.15
CA PHE A 92 -0.55 3.44 4.75
C PHE A 92 -1.75 2.65 4.25
N LEU A 93 -2.31 1.75 5.06
CA LEU A 93 -3.52 1.02 4.72
C LEU A 93 -4.68 1.99 4.43
N VAL A 94 -4.92 2.96 5.32
CA VAL A 94 -6.01 3.95 5.15
C VAL A 94 -5.79 4.80 3.91
N ILE A 95 -4.58 5.28 3.66
CA ILE A 95 -4.25 6.06 2.45
C ILE A 95 -4.49 5.23 1.19
N SER A 96 -4.07 3.97 1.16
CA SER A 96 -4.30 3.07 0.02
C SER A 96 -5.78 2.80 -0.22
N LEU A 97 -6.58 2.62 0.84
CA LEU A 97 -8.04 2.46 0.73
C LEU A 97 -8.73 3.71 0.20
N LEU A 98 -8.31 4.91 0.65
CA LEU A 98 -8.77 6.18 0.09
C LEU A 98 -8.40 6.32 -1.40
N GLY A 99 -7.21 5.87 -1.78
CA GLY A 99 -6.79 5.81 -3.18
C GLY A 99 -7.69 4.89 -4.02
N ILE A 100 -7.98 3.68 -3.53
CA ILE A 100 -8.88 2.73 -4.22
C ILE A 100 -10.29 3.31 -4.34
N TYR A 101 -10.81 3.93 -3.28
CA TYR A 101 -12.07 4.66 -3.31
C TYR A 101 -12.07 5.73 -4.40
N ASN A 102 -11.08 6.63 -4.41
CA ASN A 102 -10.99 7.68 -5.43
C ASN A 102 -10.96 7.11 -6.85
N ASN A 103 -10.21 6.03 -7.10
CA ASN A 103 -10.17 5.39 -8.42
C ASN A 103 -11.53 4.81 -8.84
N LEU A 104 -12.28 4.19 -7.92
CA LEU A 104 -13.62 3.68 -8.17
C LEU A 104 -14.64 4.79 -8.50
N PHE A 105 -14.54 5.94 -7.82
CA PHE A 105 -15.51 7.03 -7.96
C PHE A 105 -15.10 8.07 -9.02
N SER A 106 -13.82 8.15 -9.40
CA SER A 106 -13.31 9.12 -10.38
C SER A 106 -13.93 8.93 -11.78
N ASN A 107 -14.26 7.70 -12.17
CA ASN A 107 -14.90 7.43 -13.47
C ASN A 107 -16.39 7.82 -13.50
N ASN A 108 -17.00 8.05 -12.33
CA ASN A 108 -18.41 8.44 -12.19
C ASN A 108 -18.58 9.95 -12.02
N GLN A 109 -17.49 10.73 -11.89
CA GLN A 109 -17.51 12.17 -11.62
C GLN A 109 -17.28 13.05 -12.86
N THR A 110 -17.24 12.48 -14.06
CA THR A 110 -17.28 13.28 -15.30
C THR A 110 -18.65 13.93 -15.55
N SER A 111 -19.66 13.62 -14.75
CA SER A 111 -20.98 14.25 -14.80
C SER A 111 -21.52 14.47 -13.39
N GLN A 112 -21.79 15.73 -13.03
CA GLN A 112 -22.59 16.17 -11.87
C GLN A 112 -21.91 16.37 -10.50
N LEU A 113 -20.77 17.05 -10.47
CA LEU A 113 -20.54 18.04 -9.41
C LEU A 113 -19.98 19.33 -10.02
N SER A 114 -20.83 19.95 -10.84
CA SER A 114 -20.80 21.37 -11.18
C SER A 114 -21.11 22.27 -9.96
N LEU A 115 -20.73 21.86 -8.75
CA LEU A 115 -20.14 22.82 -7.81
C LEU A 115 -18.68 22.99 -8.20
N GLN A 116 -18.49 23.41 -9.46
CA GLN A 116 -17.33 24.18 -9.84
C GLN A 116 -17.27 25.28 -8.80
N THR A 117 -16.34 25.11 -7.87
CA THR A 117 -16.05 26.10 -6.86
C THR A 117 -15.48 27.27 -7.65
N GLN A 118 -16.38 28.14 -8.11
CA GLN A 118 -16.08 29.35 -8.87
C GLN A 118 -15.22 30.32 -8.03
N ASN A 119 -15.05 30.00 -6.74
CA ASN A 119 -14.15 30.64 -5.79
C ASN A 119 -12.70 30.19 -6.02
N GLN A 120 -11.98 30.90 -6.88
CA GLN A 120 -10.54 30.73 -7.09
C GLN A 120 -9.75 30.77 -5.77
N VAL A 121 -10.22 31.56 -4.80
CA VAL A 121 -9.62 31.65 -3.45
C VAL A 121 -9.75 30.34 -2.66
N LEU A 122 -10.92 29.69 -2.66
CA LEU A 122 -11.12 28.43 -1.93
C LEU A 122 -10.28 27.29 -2.51
N ASN A 123 -10.20 27.22 -3.84
CA ASN A 123 -9.32 26.27 -4.52
C ASN A 123 -7.83 26.56 -4.22
N GLY A 124 -7.46 27.84 -4.12
CA GLY A 124 -6.14 28.26 -3.66
C GLY A 124 -5.81 27.72 -2.26
N ILE A 125 -6.74 27.89 -1.30
CA ILE A 125 -6.57 27.39 0.07
C ILE A 125 -6.46 25.86 0.10
N LEU A 126 -7.37 25.16 -0.58
CA LEU A 126 -7.37 23.69 -0.64
C LEU A 126 -6.08 23.13 -1.25
N SER A 127 -5.54 23.77 -2.30
CA SER A 127 -4.28 23.32 -2.91
C SER A 127 -3.08 23.51 -1.99
N VAL A 128 -3.00 24.62 -1.24
CA VAL A 128 -1.95 24.82 -0.23
C VAL A 128 -2.04 23.78 0.88
N VAL A 129 -3.25 23.49 1.38
CA VAL A 129 -3.47 22.45 2.40
C VAL A 129 -3.06 21.07 1.87
N ALA A 130 -3.39 20.74 0.62
CA ALA A 130 -2.99 19.49 -0.01
C ALA A 130 -1.47 19.35 -0.16
N ILE A 131 -0.75 20.45 -0.46
CA ILE A 131 0.71 20.47 -0.52
C ILE A 131 1.33 20.20 0.86
N ILE A 132 0.80 20.82 1.92
CA ILE A 132 1.30 20.60 3.27
C ILE A 132 1.09 19.12 3.69
N LEU A 133 -0.09 18.57 3.40
CA LEU A 133 -0.39 17.16 3.67
C LEU A 133 0.50 16.22 2.85
N SER A 134 0.78 16.53 1.58
CA SER A 134 1.66 15.69 0.75
C SER A 134 3.10 15.68 1.25
N LEU A 135 3.62 16.83 1.70
CA LEU A 135 4.93 16.91 2.35
C LEU A 135 5.00 16.06 3.63
N PHE A 136 3.95 16.11 4.45
CA PHE A 136 3.85 15.27 5.65
C PHE A 136 3.83 13.77 5.30
N ILE A 137 3.10 13.38 4.27
CA ILE A 137 3.07 11.99 3.78
C ILE A 137 4.46 11.56 3.29
N ILE A 138 5.18 12.41 2.57
CA ILE A 138 6.55 12.12 2.11
C ILE A 138 7.47 11.83 3.30
N VAL A 139 7.37 12.60 4.38
CA VAL A 139 8.15 12.34 5.61
C VAL A 139 7.83 10.95 6.18
N ILE A 140 6.54 10.58 6.26
CA ILE A 140 6.12 9.24 6.72
C ILE A 140 6.66 8.14 5.79
N CYS A 141 6.65 8.34 4.48
CA CYS A 141 7.23 7.42 3.50
C CYS A 141 8.73 7.22 3.69
N ILE A 142 9.47 8.29 3.94
CA ILE A 142 10.91 8.19 4.22
C ILE A 142 11.13 7.41 5.53
N MET A 143 10.35 7.72 6.57
CA MET A 143 10.42 6.99 7.85
C MET A 143 10.11 5.50 7.67
N SER A 144 9.07 5.15 6.91
CA SER A 144 8.69 3.76 6.69
C SER A 144 9.73 2.99 5.90
N LEU A 145 10.35 3.62 4.90
CA LEU A 145 11.46 3.04 4.15
C LEU A 145 12.68 2.81 5.05
N VAL A 146 13.08 3.81 5.83
CA VAL A 146 14.20 3.69 6.79
C VAL A 146 13.94 2.54 7.77
N TYR A 147 12.72 2.44 8.32
CA TYR A 147 12.33 1.38 9.23
C TYR A 147 12.30 -0.01 8.57
N SER A 148 11.86 -0.08 7.33
CA SER A 148 11.82 -1.34 6.57
C SER A 148 13.23 -1.86 6.25
N VAL A 149 14.22 -0.97 6.10
CA VAL A 149 15.64 -1.31 5.87
C VAL A 149 16.45 -1.46 7.17
N ARG A 150 15.99 -1.04 8.36
CA ARG A 150 16.73 -1.17 9.64
C ARG A 150 16.98 -2.62 10.07
N ASP A 151 17.98 -2.90 10.91
CA ASP A 151 18.25 -4.30 11.30
C ASP A 151 17.22 -4.77 12.32
N SER A 152 17.02 -6.08 12.39
CA SER A 152 16.17 -6.70 13.40
C SER A 152 16.66 -6.34 14.80
N GLN A 153 15.75 -6.04 15.71
CA GLN A 153 16.10 -5.85 17.12
C GLN A 153 16.70 -7.14 17.68
N LYS A 154 17.87 -7.05 18.32
CA LYS A 154 18.54 -8.22 18.93
C LYS A 154 17.72 -8.77 20.09
N GLY A 155 17.72 -10.09 20.27
CA GLY A 155 16.97 -10.76 21.33
C GLY A 155 15.45 -10.76 21.14
N THR A 156 14.75 -11.17 22.20
CA THR A 156 13.29 -11.18 22.26
C THR A 156 12.75 -9.76 22.45
N ASN A 157 11.68 -9.42 21.73
CA ASN A 157 10.90 -8.22 22.01
C ASN A 157 9.45 -8.61 22.31
N GLN A 158 8.60 -7.62 22.60
CA GLN A 158 7.19 -7.84 22.95
C GLN A 158 6.36 -8.55 21.86
N TYR A 159 6.90 -8.67 20.63
CA TYR A 159 6.25 -9.32 19.49
C TYR A 159 6.84 -10.70 19.17
N GLY A 160 7.81 -11.18 19.96
CA GLY A 160 8.35 -12.54 19.85
C GLY A 160 9.88 -12.61 19.73
N PRO A 161 10.42 -13.85 19.58
CA PRO A 161 11.86 -14.09 19.48
C PRO A 161 12.43 -13.53 18.18
N ASN A 162 13.72 -13.16 18.23
CA ASN A 162 14.42 -12.67 17.05
C ASN A 162 14.34 -13.73 15.95
N PRO A 163 13.81 -13.39 14.77
CA PRO A 163 13.72 -14.35 13.70
C PRO A 163 15.11 -14.82 13.25
N LYS A 164 16.21 -14.09 13.49
CA LYS A 164 17.60 -14.54 13.21
C LYS A 164 18.13 -15.60 14.20
N GLY A 165 17.49 -15.79 15.35
CA GLY A 165 18.03 -16.61 16.43
C GLY A 165 19.18 -15.96 17.21
N GLU A 166 19.38 -14.64 17.03
CA GLU A 166 20.42 -13.81 17.67
C GLU A 166 19.88 -12.98 18.84
#